data_AF-A0AA39WEW3-F1
#
_entry.id   AF-A0AA39WEW3-F1
#
_cell.length_a   1.000
_cell.length_b   1.000
_cell.length_c   1.000
_cell.angle_alpha   90.00
_cell.angle_beta   90.00
_cell.angle_gamma   90.00
#
_symmetry.space_group_name_H-M   'P 1'
#
loop_
_entity.id
_entity.type
_entity.pdbx_description
1 polymer ?
#
loop_
_entity_poly.entity_id
_entity_poly.type
_entity_poly.pdbx_seq_one_letter_code
_entity_poly.pdbx_strand_id
1 'polypeptide(L)'
;MVQYIFTPWRNRRELLAVRSALYPQKTNNTSTQSLLQKQQAVARVSMWMHRGSCPHLVESTALLTAAILSDASTSETNSYAARAAYSAAFSRFVTGLLDSHQTQARKMSMYGIAKSVGLPATFVELRHQATHETLPSLTRLREAAGKALEWIWEYYWVHLEDAEGEEDGERDVGRAKAELGMAWQEMRKADGDDTPEGRAEGGEEETSKVPPWSLHDEDTWVPKPIGMV
;
A
#
# COMPACT_ATOMS: atom_id res chain seq x y z
N MET A 1 4.05 -9.85 33.61
CA MET A 1 4.80 -10.76 32.70
C MET A 1 5.52 -9.85 31.72
N VAL A 2 6.85 -9.93 31.62
CA VAL A 2 7.65 -8.98 30.81
C VAL A 2 7.39 -9.25 29.34
N GLN A 3 6.96 -8.25 28.57
CA GLN A 3 6.72 -8.38 27.13
C GLN A 3 8.05 -8.36 26.38
N TYR A 4 8.47 -9.51 25.85
CA TYR A 4 9.60 -9.58 24.93
C TYR A 4 9.11 -9.30 23.51
N ILE A 5 9.59 -8.21 22.91
CA ILE A 5 9.32 -7.86 21.52
C ILE A 5 10.52 -8.27 20.67
N PHE A 6 10.30 -9.21 19.74
CA PHE A 6 11.32 -9.65 18.80
C PHE A 6 11.34 -8.73 17.58
N THR A 7 12.53 -8.26 17.19
CA THR A 7 12.72 -7.39 16.02
C THR A 7 13.77 -7.99 15.07
N PRO A 8 13.66 -7.77 13.75
CA PRO A 8 14.57 -8.40 12.77
C PRO A 8 15.90 -7.65 12.59
N TRP A 9 15.96 -6.40 13.05
CA TRP A 9 17.17 -5.57 13.08
C TRP A 9 17.97 -5.83 14.36
N ARG A 10 19.28 -5.62 14.29
CA ARG A 10 20.19 -5.87 15.43
C ARG A 10 20.00 -4.86 16.56
N ASN A 11 19.77 -3.60 16.21
CA ASN A 11 19.59 -2.50 17.16
C ASN A 11 18.81 -1.35 16.51
N ARG A 12 18.32 -0.41 17.33
CA ARG A 12 17.53 0.73 16.85
C ARG A 12 18.25 1.58 15.80
N ARG A 13 19.58 1.74 15.95
CA ARG A 13 20.40 2.50 14.99
C ARG A 13 20.33 1.94 13.58
N GLU A 14 20.25 0.62 13.44
CA GLU A 14 20.11 -0.02 12.13
C GLU A 14 18.79 0.36 11.44
N LEU A 15 17.70 0.40 12.21
CA LEU A 15 16.40 0.84 11.71
C LEU A 15 16.39 2.32 11.32
N LEU A 16 16.98 3.19 12.15
CA LEU A 16 17.09 4.62 11.86
C LEU A 16 17.98 4.91 10.64
N ALA A 17 19.04 4.12 10.45
CA ALA A 17 19.88 4.21 9.25
C ALA A 17 19.07 3.86 7.99
N VAL A 18 18.26 2.79 8.03
CA VAL A 18 17.36 2.45 6.91
C VAL A 18 16.33 3.55 6.66
N ARG A 19 15.73 4.12 7.72
CA ARG A 19 14.82 5.28 7.60
C ARG A 19 15.49 6.45 6.85
N SER A 20 16.71 6.82 7.24
CA SER A 20 17.45 7.93 6.62
C SER A 20 17.84 7.66 5.16
N ALA A 21 18.04 6.40 4.79
CA ALA A 21 18.34 6.01 3.42
C ALA A 21 17.09 5.95 2.52
N LEU A 22 15.92 5.59 3.08
CA LEU A 22 14.65 5.58 2.37
C LEU A 22 14.06 6.99 2.21
N TYR A 23 14.24 7.86 3.21
CA TYR A 23 13.69 9.23 3.26
C TYR A 23 14.79 10.32 3.42
N PRO A 24 15.65 10.53 2.41
CA PRO A 24 16.68 11.59 2.45
C PRO A 24 16.11 12.97 2.77
N GLN A 25 15.02 13.32 2.08
CA GLN A 25 14.44 14.66 2.09
C GLN A 25 13.87 15.06 3.45
N LYS A 26 13.50 14.07 4.28
CA LYS A 26 12.89 14.30 5.59
C LYS A 26 13.92 14.20 6.73
N THR A 27 15.15 13.78 6.44
CA THR A 27 16.20 13.51 7.47
C THR A 27 17.38 14.48 7.40
N ASN A 28 17.24 15.63 6.73
CA ASN A 28 18.26 16.68 6.60
C ASN A 28 19.63 16.19 6.09
N ASN A 29 19.68 15.03 5.42
CA ASN A 29 20.91 14.52 4.86
C ASN A 29 21.11 15.14 3.47
N THR A 30 21.70 16.34 3.44
CA THR A 30 21.96 17.16 2.24
C THR A 30 22.97 16.54 1.26
N SER A 31 23.59 15.41 1.62
CA SER A 31 24.49 14.72 0.71
C SER A 31 23.68 14.11 -0.42
N THR A 32 24.04 14.42 -1.66
CA THR A 32 23.56 13.83 -2.91
C THR A 32 23.43 12.31 -2.76
N GLN A 33 22.29 11.84 -2.25
CA GLN A 33 22.19 10.45 -1.81
C GLN A 33 22.12 9.58 -3.07
N SER A 34 23.14 8.75 -3.21
CA SER A 34 23.27 7.86 -4.35
C SER A 34 22.08 6.91 -4.42
N LEU A 35 21.56 6.68 -5.62
CA LEU A 35 20.61 5.61 -5.93
C LEU A 35 21.00 4.26 -5.28
N LEU A 36 22.30 4.03 -5.13
CA LEU A 36 22.91 2.89 -4.43
C LEU A 36 22.53 2.80 -2.94
N GLN A 37 22.41 3.90 -2.20
CA GLN A 37 21.97 3.87 -0.79
C GLN A 37 20.52 3.40 -0.65
N LYS A 38 19.62 3.86 -1.52
CA LYS A 38 18.23 3.39 -1.56
C LYS A 38 18.18 1.90 -1.90
N GLN A 39 18.95 1.45 -2.88
CA GLN A 39 19.06 0.02 -3.22
C GLN A 39 19.57 -0.82 -2.04
N GLN A 40 20.61 -0.36 -1.33
CA GLN A 40 21.12 -1.03 -0.13
C GLN A 40 20.08 -1.08 1.00
N ALA A 41 19.30 -0.02 1.19
CA ALA A 41 18.22 0.01 2.18
C ALA A 41 17.11 -1.00 1.84
N VAL A 42 16.68 -1.06 0.58
CA VAL A 42 15.72 -2.06 0.09
C VAL A 42 16.25 -3.48 0.30
N ALA A 43 17.51 -3.75 -0.05
CA ALA A 43 18.13 -5.05 0.16
C ALA A 43 18.20 -5.43 1.66
N ARG A 44 18.46 -4.44 2.54
CA ARG A 44 18.46 -4.64 3.99
C ARG A 44 17.07 -5.04 4.50
N VAL A 45 16.03 -4.33 4.08
CA VAL A 45 14.65 -4.66 4.47
C VAL A 45 14.24 -6.03 3.93
N SER A 46 14.63 -6.37 2.71
CA SER A 46 14.41 -7.71 2.16
C SER A 46 15.00 -8.80 3.05
N MET A 47 16.22 -8.61 3.57
CA MET A 47 16.81 -9.53 4.54
C MET A 47 15.96 -9.62 5.83
N TRP A 48 15.46 -8.50 6.35
CA TRP A 48 14.59 -8.50 7.53
C TRP A 48 13.27 -9.25 7.31
N MET A 49 12.70 -9.16 6.11
CA MET A 49 11.50 -9.94 5.76
C MET A 49 11.76 -11.45 5.84
N HIS A 50 12.94 -11.92 5.39
CA HIS A 50 13.31 -13.34 5.48
C HIS A 50 13.59 -13.82 6.90
N ARG A 51 14.01 -12.93 7.81
CA ARG A 51 14.21 -13.24 9.24
C ARG A 51 12.90 -13.39 10.00
N GLY A 52 11.79 -12.87 9.45
CA GLY A 52 10.49 -12.84 10.09
C GLY A 52 10.31 -11.65 11.06
N SER A 53 9.07 -11.43 11.49
CA SER A 53 8.69 -10.32 12.40
C SER A 53 9.03 -8.91 11.87
N CYS A 54 9.11 -8.74 10.54
CA CYS A 54 9.26 -7.42 9.94
C CYS A 54 7.91 -6.68 9.98
N PRO A 55 7.84 -5.46 10.53
CA PRO A 55 6.60 -4.69 10.51
C PRO A 55 6.14 -4.42 9.07
N HIS A 56 4.84 -4.60 8.83
CA HIS A 56 4.24 -4.47 7.50
C HIS A 56 4.55 -3.12 6.82
N LEU A 57 4.62 -2.03 7.58
CA LEU A 57 4.94 -0.71 7.05
C LEU A 57 6.40 -0.58 6.59
N VAL A 58 7.32 -1.30 7.24
CA VAL A 58 8.73 -1.36 6.81
C VAL A 58 8.83 -2.13 5.50
N GLU A 59 8.17 -3.28 5.39
CA GLU A 59 8.05 -4.06 4.15
C GLU A 59 7.43 -3.22 3.02
N SER A 60 6.29 -2.58 3.28
CA SER A 60 5.56 -1.78 2.30
C SER A 60 6.40 -0.62 1.76
N THR A 61 7.14 0.07 2.64
CA THR A 61 8.06 1.15 2.24
C THR A 61 9.13 0.65 1.29
N ALA A 62 9.73 -0.51 1.58
CA ALA A 62 10.77 -1.11 0.75
C ALA A 62 10.22 -1.57 -0.61
N LEU A 63 9.04 -2.18 -0.65
CA LEU A 63 8.39 -2.61 -1.90
C LEU A 63 8.06 -1.42 -2.81
N LEU A 64 7.48 -0.36 -2.26
CA LEU A 64 7.19 0.87 -3.03
C LEU A 64 8.48 1.52 -3.53
N THR A 65 9.51 1.59 -2.69
CA THR A 65 10.82 2.15 -3.09
C THR A 65 11.47 1.29 -4.18
N ALA A 66 11.39 -0.04 -4.08
CA ALA A 66 11.92 -0.95 -5.09
C ALA A 66 11.23 -0.76 -6.45
N ALA A 67 9.90 -0.59 -6.46
CA ALA A 67 9.16 -0.30 -7.68
C ALA A 67 9.62 1.01 -8.33
N ILE A 68 9.81 2.07 -7.53
CA ILE A 68 10.33 3.37 -8.01
C ILE A 68 11.72 3.25 -8.60
N LEU A 69 12.62 2.52 -7.93
CA LEU A 69 13.99 2.31 -8.42
C LEU A 69 14.02 1.50 -9.72
N SER A 70 13.18 0.46 -9.81
CA SER A 70 13.07 -0.37 -11.01
C SER A 70 12.55 0.44 -12.21
N ASP A 71 11.52 1.24 -11.98
CA ASP A 71 10.93 2.12 -12.98
C ASP A 71 11.93 3.17 -13.50
N ALA A 72 12.70 3.80 -12.60
CA ALA A 72 13.74 4.76 -12.99
C ALA A 72 14.92 4.12 -13.75
N SER A 73 15.21 2.84 -13.51
CA SER A 73 16.30 2.11 -14.19
C SER A 73 15.91 1.58 -15.57
N THR A 74 14.61 1.50 -15.86
CA THR A 74 14.11 0.89 -17.10
C THR A 74 13.84 1.95 -18.15
N SER A 75 14.36 1.75 -19.36
CA SER A 75 13.99 2.55 -20.52
C SER A 75 12.47 2.47 -20.77
N GLU A 76 11.86 3.51 -21.37
CA GLU A 76 10.41 3.70 -21.55
C GLU A 76 9.65 2.48 -22.11
N THR A 77 10.36 1.53 -22.72
CA THR A 77 9.82 0.33 -23.36
C THR A 77 9.20 -0.70 -22.41
N ASN A 78 9.50 -0.71 -21.10
CA ASN A 78 8.93 -1.69 -20.16
C ASN A 78 7.86 -1.12 -19.20
N SER A 79 6.97 -0.30 -19.76
CA SER A 79 5.83 0.30 -19.03
C SER A 79 4.95 -0.75 -18.32
N TYR A 80 4.80 -1.96 -18.87
CA TYR A 80 3.96 -2.99 -18.27
C TYR A 80 4.55 -3.58 -16.98
N ALA A 81 5.84 -3.94 -16.97
CA ALA A 81 6.48 -4.49 -15.78
C ALA A 81 6.51 -3.49 -14.62
N ALA A 82 6.78 -2.21 -14.91
CA ALA A 82 6.71 -1.14 -13.92
C ALA A 82 5.30 -1.02 -13.33
N ARG A 83 4.26 -0.98 -14.18
CA ARG A 83 2.86 -0.94 -13.70
C ARG A 83 2.52 -2.14 -12.83
N ALA A 84 2.93 -3.34 -13.21
CA ALA A 84 2.71 -4.54 -12.41
C ALA A 84 3.41 -4.46 -11.04
N ALA A 85 4.68 -4.01 -11.00
CA ALA A 85 5.43 -3.85 -9.77
C ALA A 85 4.78 -2.83 -8.81
N TYR A 86 4.38 -1.66 -9.32
CA TYR A 86 3.66 -0.67 -8.52
C TYR A 86 2.32 -1.21 -8.00
N SER A 87 1.50 -1.82 -8.88
CA SER A 87 0.21 -2.38 -8.50
C SER A 87 0.34 -3.45 -7.40
N ALA A 88 1.35 -4.32 -7.50
CA ALA A 88 1.61 -5.35 -6.49
C ALA A 88 2.06 -4.74 -5.15
N ALA A 89 3.03 -3.82 -5.18
CA ALA A 89 3.52 -3.14 -3.97
C ALA A 89 2.40 -2.35 -3.28
N PHE A 90 1.61 -1.59 -4.04
CA PHE A 90 0.52 -0.78 -3.53
C PHE A 90 -0.62 -1.63 -2.97
N SER A 91 -1.01 -2.70 -3.67
CA SER A 91 -2.06 -3.61 -3.22
C SER A 91 -1.68 -4.32 -1.93
N ARG A 92 -0.40 -4.70 -1.78
CA ARG A 92 0.13 -5.32 -0.57
C ARG A 92 0.15 -4.33 0.59
N PHE A 93 0.58 -3.09 0.37
CA PHE A 93 0.52 -2.02 1.37
C PHE A 93 -0.89 -1.84 1.92
N VAL A 94 -1.86 -1.55 1.04
CA VAL A 94 -3.25 -1.26 1.45
C VAL A 94 -3.89 -2.46 2.11
N THR A 95 -3.79 -3.65 1.51
CA THR A 95 -4.47 -4.85 2.06
C THR A 95 -3.88 -5.23 3.41
N GLY A 96 -2.55 -5.31 3.53
CA GLY A 96 -1.92 -5.69 4.80
C GLY A 96 -2.15 -4.67 5.92
N LEU A 97 -2.23 -3.37 5.59
CA LEU A 97 -2.56 -2.34 6.57
C LEU A 97 -3.99 -2.51 7.08
N LEU A 98 -4.96 -2.65 6.17
CA LEU A 98 -6.37 -2.77 6.55
C LEU A 98 -6.66 -4.08 7.29
N ASP A 99 -6.02 -5.18 6.89
CA ASP A 99 -6.15 -6.46 7.58
C ASP A 99 -5.60 -6.41 9.01
N SER A 100 -4.50 -5.67 9.24
CA SER A 100 -3.93 -5.50 10.58
C SER A 100 -4.85 -4.75 11.56
N HIS A 101 -5.77 -3.92 11.03
CA HIS A 101 -6.76 -3.17 11.82
C HIS A 101 -8.14 -3.84 11.85
N GLN A 102 -8.31 -4.99 11.19
CA GLN A 102 -9.56 -5.73 11.24
C GLN A 102 -9.71 -6.41 12.60
N THR A 103 -10.78 -6.07 13.33
CA THR A 103 -11.07 -6.71 14.63
C THR A 103 -11.87 -7.99 14.43
N GLN A 104 -11.51 -9.06 15.16
CA GLN A 104 -12.20 -10.37 15.10
C GLN A 104 -13.71 -10.29 15.40
N ALA A 105 -14.14 -9.28 16.15
CA ALA A 105 -15.53 -9.12 16.60
C ALA A 105 -16.50 -8.63 15.51
N ARG A 106 -16.03 -7.91 14.48
CA ARG A 106 -16.89 -7.43 13.39
C ARG A 106 -16.09 -7.28 12.11
N LYS A 107 -16.56 -7.93 11.04
CA LYS A 107 -16.03 -7.75 9.68
C LYS A 107 -16.47 -6.38 9.16
N MET A 108 -15.61 -5.37 9.31
CA MET A 108 -15.83 -4.07 8.69
C MET A 108 -15.40 -4.12 7.22
N SER A 109 -16.03 -3.27 6.39
CA SER A 109 -15.60 -3.10 4.99
C SER A 109 -14.22 -2.44 4.94
N MET A 110 -13.46 -2.66 3.86
CA MET A 110 -12.15 -2.02 3.64
C MET A 110 -12.25 -0.49 3.76
N TYR A 111 -13.32 0.10 3.24
CA TYR A 111 -13.61 1.53 3.37
C TYR A 111 -13.86 1.96 4.82
N GLY A 112 -14.59 1.16 5.59
CA GLY A 112 -14.84 1.44 7.01
C GLY A 112 -13.56 1.41 7.84
N ILE A 113 -12.70 0.41 7.60
CA ILE A 113 -11.39 0.30 8.25
C ILE A 113 -10.50 1.46 7.82
N ALA A 114 -10.43 1.77 6.52
CA ALA A 114 -9.63 2.87 6.00
C ALA A 114 -10.01 4.21 6.64
N LYS A 115 -11.32 4.49 6.74
CA LYS A 115 -11.83 5.67 7.46
C LYS A 115 -11.42 5.66 8.92
N SER A 116 -11.48 4.51 9.57
CA SER A 116 -11.03 4.39 10.95
C SER A 116 -9.53 4.68 11.07
N VAL A 117 -8.68 4.25 10.13
CA VAL A 117 -7.21 4.40 10.18
C VAL A 117 -6.72 5.76 9.70
N GLY A 118 -7.59 6.55 9.05
CA GLY A 118 -7.19 7.79 8.38
C GLY A 118 -6.49 7.53 7.05
N LEU A 119 -6.69 6.35 6.45
CA LEU A 119 -6.19 6.04 5.11
C LEU A 119 -7.12 6.67 4.06
N PRO A 120 -6.59 7.39 3.05
CA PRO A 120 -7.40 7.98 1.99
C PRO A 120 -8.24 6.92 1.26
N ALA A 121 -9.53 7.18 1.08
CA ALA A 121 -10.45 6.28 0.36
C ALA A 121 -9.99 6.00 -1.07
N THR A 122 -9.29 6.95 -1.70
CA THR A 122 -8.68 6.81 -3.03
C THR A 122 -7.65 5.68 -3.10
N PHE A 123 -7.01 5.32 -1.99
CA PHE A 123 -6.07 4.19 -1.95
C PHE A 123 -6.82 2.85 -1.96
N VAL A 124 -7.96 2.78 -1.28
CA VAL A 124 -8.83 1.60 -1.30
C VAL A 124 -9.39 1.39 -2.71
N GLU A 125 -9.84 2.48 -3.35
CA GLU A 125 -10.34 2.46 -4.72
C GLU A 125 -9.26 2.04 -5.72
N LEU A 126 -8.06 2.63 -5.63
CA LEU A 126 -6.96 2.28 -6.53
C LEU A 126 -6.54 0.82 -6.34
N ARG A 127 -6.55 0.30 -5.10
CA ARG A 127 -6.32 -1.12 -4.83
C ARG A 127 -7.41 -1.98 -5.49
N HIS A 128 -8.69 -1.63 -5.34
CA HIS A 128 -9.79 -2.36 -5.96
C HIS A 128 -9.60 -2.47 -7.47
N GLN A 129 -9.37 -1.32 -8.12
CA GLN A 129 -9.10 -1.22 -9.55
C GLN A 129 -7.90 -2.09 -9.97
N ALA A 130 -6.78 -2.01 -9.25
CA ALA A 130 -5.57 -2.75 -9.58
C ALA A 130 -5.73 -4.28 -9.49
N THR A 131 -6.68 -4.77 -8.68
CA THR A 131 -6.90 -6.21 -8.48
C THR A 131 -8.02 -6.81 -9.31
N HIS A 132 -9.08 -6.05 -9.58
CA HIS A 132 -10.30 -6.58 -10.17
C HIS A 132 -10.64 -5.96 -11.53
N GLU A 133 -10.06 -4.82 -11.86
CA GLU A 133 -10.34 -4.10 -13.10
C GLU A 133 -9.09 -4.01 -13.97
N THR A 134 -9.11 -3.09 -14.93
CA THR A 134 -7.95 -2.81 -15.76
C THR A 134 -6.83 -2.17 -14.94
N LEU A 135 -5.61 -2.61 -15.21
CA LEU A 135 -4.42 -2.12 -14.52
C LEU A 135 -4.32 -0.59 -14.66
N PRO A 136 -4.11 0.19 -13.57
CA PRO A 136 -4.03 1.64 -13.67
C PRO A 136 -2.88 2.13 -14.56
N SER A 137 -2.95 3.39 -15.00
CA SER A 137 -1.88 4.02 -15.78
C SER A 137 -0.61 4.19 -14.95
N LEU A 138 0.55 4.19 -15.60
CA LEU A 138 1.84 4.32 -14.93
C LEU A 138 1.95 5.65 -14.18
N THR A 139 1.47 6.75 -14.75
CA THR A 139 1.45 8.08 -14.11
C THR A 139 0.67 8.05 -12.79
N ARG A 140 -0.55 7.48 -12.80
CA ARG A 140 -1.38 7.38 -11.60
C ARG A 140 -0.73 6.51 -10.53
N LEU A 141 -0.05 5.43 -10.92
CA LEU A 141 0.68 4.56 -10.00
C LEU A 141 1.90 5.24 -9.39
N ARG A 142 2.66 6.02 -10.16
CA ARG A 142 3.80 6.81 -9.66
C ARG A 142 3.36 7.83 -8.61
N GLU A 143 2.31 8.58 -8.91
CA GLU A 143 1.72 9.56 -7.98
C GLU A 143 1.20 8.89 -6.70
N ALA A 144 0.47 7.79 -6.85
CA ALA A 144 -0.05 7.03 -5.72
C ALA A 144 1.06 6.44 -4.84
N ALA A 145 2.14 5.93 -5.44
CA ALA A 145 3.30 5.43 -4.69
C ALA A 145 3.99 6.55 -3.91
N GLY A 146 4.13 7.74 -4.49
CA GLY A 146 4.66 8.92 -3.80
C GLY A 146 3.79 9.31 -2.60
N LYS A 147 2.47 9.46 -2.81
CA LYS A 147 1.50 9.77 -1.75
C LYS A 147 1.49 8.70 -0.66
N ALA A 148 1.61 7.42 -1.02
CA ALA A 148 1.68 6.32 -0.05
C ALA A 148 2.96 6.39 0.80
N LEU A 149 4.12 6.66 0.20
CA LEU A 149 5.37 6.80 0.95
C LEU A 149 5.33 7.98 1.93
N GLU A 150 4.71 9.09 1.54
CA GLU A 150 4.49 10.24 2.44
C GLU A 150 3.52 9.87 3.57
N TRP A 151 2.39 9.23 3.27
CA TRP A 151 1.46 8.76 4.28
C TRP A 151 2.13 7.79 5.28
N ILE A 152 2.93 6.84 4.80
CA ILE A 152 3.66 5.89 5.68
C ILE A 152 4.69 6.62 6.55
N TRP A 153 5.32 7.68 6.03
CA TRP A 153 6.23 8.50 6.81
C TRP A 153 5.52 9.12 8.02
N GLU A 154 4.41 9.80 7.76
CA GLU A 154 3.63 10.48 8.78
C GLU A 154 2.98 9.52 9.78
N TYR A 155 2.55 8.34 9.32
CA TYR A 155 1.88 7.37 10.16
C TYR A 155 2.84 6.53 11.03
N TYR A 156 4.08 6.30 10.59
CA TYR A 156 4.98 5.34 11.24
C TYR A 156 6.41 5.85 11.44
N TRP A 157 7.09 6.29 10.38
CA TRP A 157 8.53 6.55 10.45
C TRP A 157 8.91 7.77 11.30
N VAL A 158 8.04 8.78 11.36
CA VAL A 158 8.27 10.00 12.15
C VAL A 158 8.29 9.68 13.65
N HIS A 159 7.39 8.81 14.12
CA HIS A 159 7.23 8.46 15.54
C HIS A 159 8.33 7.51 16.07
N LEU A 160 9.28 7.10 15.24
CA LEU A 160 10.36 6.22 15.67
C LEU A 160 11.43 6.95 16.51
N GLU A 161 11.41 8.28 16.63
CA GLU A 161 12.32 9.02 17.51
C GLU A 161 11.70 9.30 18.89
N ASP A 162 10.38 9.42 18.98
CA ASP A 162 9.69 9.78 20.23
C ASP A 162 9.50 8.59 21.20
N ALA A 163 9.66 7.37 20.72
CA ALA A 163 9.43 6.13 21.50
C ALA A 163 10.52 5.79 22.55
N GLU A 164 11.42 6.71 22.90
CA GLU A 164 12.29 6.56 24.09
C GLU A 164 11.54 6.85 25.41
N GLY A 165 10.29 7.31 25.34
CA GLY A 165 9.37 7.36 26.47
C GLY A 165 8.04 6.69 26.13
N GLU A 166 7.59 5.79 27.02
CA GLU A 166 6.24 5.25 27.13
C GLU A 166 5.90 3.98 26.32
N GLU A 167 5.85 2.87 27.07
CA GLU A 167 5.15 1.63 26.75
C GLU A 167 3.63 1.89 26.60
N ASP A 168 3.17 2.47 25.50
CA ASP A 168 1.72 2.58 25.20
C ASP A 168 1.44 2.75 23.69
N GLY A 169 2.11 1.94 22.85
CA GLY A 169 2.10 2.03 21.38
C GLY A 169 0.75 1.78 20.66
N GLU A 170 -0.35 1.58 21.39
CA GLU A 170 -1.68 1.34 20.81
C GLU A 170 -2.62 2.55 20.95
N ARG A 171 -2.33 3.49 21.87
CA ARG A 171 -3.19 4.67 22.12
C ARG A 171 -2.75 5.91 21.34
N ASP A 172 -1.46 6.09 21.14
CA ASP A 172 -0.92 7.31 20.50
C ASP A 172 -1.14 7.33 18.98
N VAL A 173 -1.15 6.15 18.35
CA VAL A 173 -1.58 5.97 16.95
C VAL A 173 -3.01 6.51 16.72
N GLY A 174 -3.87 6.49 17.74
CA GLY A 174 -5.24 7.01 17.67
C GLY A 174 -5.32 8.53 17.51
N ARG A 175 -4.35 9.27 18.07
CA ARG A 175 -4.30 10.74 17.99
C ARG A 175 -3.68 11.19 16.67
N ALA A 176 -2.56 10.60 16.28
CA ALA A 176 -1.93 10.82 14.97
C ALA A 176 -2.90 10.49 13.82
N LYS A 177 -3.68 9.42 13.96
CA LYS A 177 -4.78 9.02 13.06
C LYS A 177 -5.83 10.13 12.86
N ALA A 178 -6.22 10.83 13.93
CA ALA A 178 -7.23 11.89 13.85
C ALA A 178 -6.67 13.13 13.13
N GLU A 179 -5.41 13.48 13.39
CA GLU A 179 -4.75 14.63 12.76
C GLU A 179 -4.45 14.37 11.29
N LEU A 180 -3.98 13.17 10.93
CA LEU A 180 -3.76 12.77 9.54
C LEU A 180 -5.06 12.72 8.73
N GLY A 181 -6.13 12.15 9.29
CA GLY A 181 -7.43 12.12 8.64
C GLY A 181 -7.96 13.52 8.29
N MET A 182 -7.64 14.53 9.09
CA MET A 182 -8.02 15.92 8.84
C MET A 182 -7.11 16.58 7.79
N ALA A 183 -5.79 16.38 7.88
CA ALA A 183 -4.82 16.93 6.93
C ALA A 183 -5.07 16.44 5.48
N TRP A 184 -5.37 15.14 5.31
CA TRP A 184 -5.69 14.58 3.99
C TRP A 184 -7.06 15.03 3.46
N GLN A 185 -8.04 15.32 4.34
CA GLN A 185 -9.31 15.92 3.92
C GLN A 185 -9.15 17.37 3.45
N GLU A 186 -8.20 18.13 4.02
CA GLU A 186 -7.88 19.48 3.56
C GLU A 186 -7.16 19.45 2.20
N MET A 187 -6.20 18.55 1.99
CA MET A 187 -5.60 18.36 0.67
C MET A 187 -6.63 17.96 -0.40
N ARG A 188 -7.63 17.14 -0.04
CA ARG A 188 -8.75 16.79 -0.94
C ARG A 188 -9.61 18.00 -1.32
N LYS A 189 -9.67 19.05 -0.50
CA LYS A 189 -10.40 20.29 -0.82
C LYS A 189 -9.57 21.24 -1.69
N ALA A 190 -8.26 21.08 -1.71
CA ALA A 190 -7.35 21.88 -2.55
C ALA A 190 -7.30 21.36 -4.00
N ASP A 191 -7.44 20.05 -4.19
CA ASP A 191 -7.58 19.41 -5.51
C ASP A 191 -9.06 19.34 -5.89
N GLY A 192 -9.55 20.37 -6.60
CA GLY A 192 -10.96 20.60 -6.93
C GLY A 192 -11.75 19.40 -7.46
N ASP A 193 -12.93 19.20 -6.85
CA ASP A 193 -14.00 18.28 -7.22
C ASP A 193 -14.62 18.71 -8.57
N ASP A 194 -14.48 17.88 -9.60
CA ASP A 194 -15.21 18.01 -10.86
C ASP A 194 -15.98 16.70 -11.07
N THR A 195 -17.25 16.70 -10.64
CA THR A 195 -18.19 15.60 -10.84
C THR A 195 -19.32 16.10 -11.74
N PRO A 196 -19.58 15.51 -12.92
CA PRO A 196 -20.83 15.75 -13.63
C PRO A 196 -21.88 14.72 -13.21
N GLU A 197 -23.02 15.23 -12.72
CA GLU A 197 -24.29 14.52 -12.60
C GLU A 197 -24.84 14.14 -13.99
N GLY A 198 -25.34 12.91 -14.12
CA GLY A 198 -26.03 12.41 -15.31
C GLY A 198 -27.07 11.35 -14.93
N ARG A 199 -28.33 11.66 -15.24
CA ARG A 199 -29.58 11.09 -14.74
C ARG A 199 -30.05 9.83 -15.47
N ALA A 200 -30.85 9.06 -14.73
CA ALA A 200 -31.55 7.80 -15.00
C ALA A 200 -32.36 7.64 -16.30
N GLU A 201 -32.50 6.37 -16.74
CA GLU A 201 -33.67 5.63 -17.27
C GLU A 201 -33.20 4.15 -17.42
N GLY A 202 -33.91 3.05 -17.18
CA GLY A 202 -35.31 2.67 -17.00
C GLY A 202 -35.50 1.32 -17.73
N GLY A 203 -36.04 0.27 -17.08
CA GLY A 203 -36.42 -0.99 -17.75
C GLY A 203 -36.36 -2.25 -16.89
N GLU A 204 -37.53 -2.70 -16.42
CA GLU A 204 -37.77 -4.02 -15.82
C GLU A 204 -37.89 -5.10 -16.91
N GLU A 205 -37.38 -6.31 -16.67
CA GLU A 205 -38.06 -7.55 -17.08
C GLU A 205 -37.58 -8.78 -16.29
N GLU A 206 -38.56 -9.55 -15.82
CA GLU A 206 -38.50 -10.74 -14.97
C GLU A 206 -38.42 -11.99 -15.90
N THR A 207 -37.52 -12.96 -15.73
CA THR A 207 -37.74 -14.23 -15.02
C THR A 207 -36.69 -15.25 -15.48
N SER A 208 -36.17 -16.07 -14.56
CA SER A 208 -35.82 -17.49 -14.78
C SER A 208 -35.03 -18.03 -13.58
N LYS A 209 -35.59 -19.03 -12.91
CA LYS A 209 -35.04 -19.69 -11.72
C LYS A 209 -34.09 -20.83 -12.12
N VAL A 210 -32.78 -20.56 -12.25
CA VAL A 210 -31.70 -21.54 -11.95
C VAL A 210 -30.43 -20.78 -11.54
N PRO A 211 -29.75 -21.12 -10.43
CA PRO A 211 -28.47 -20.49 -10.07
C PRO A 211 -27.35 -20.82 -11.08
N PRO A 212 -26.48 -19.86 -11.42
CA PRO A 212 -25.50 -19.98 -12.52
C PRO A 212 -24.29 -20.88 -12.23
N TRP A 213 -24.32 -21.72 -11.19
CA TRP A 213 -23.21 -22.61 -10.81
C TRP A 213 -23.49 -24.10 -11.08
N SER A 214 -24.65 -24.47 -11.62
CA SER A 214 -24.91 -25.86 -12.02
C SER A 214 -24.49 -26.13 -13.47
N LEU A 215 -23.20 -26.38 -13.68
CA LEU A 215 -22.71 -27.06 -14.90
C LEU A 215 -21.32 -27.63 -14.65
N HIS A 216 -21.27 -28.73 -13.91
CA HIS A 216 -20.17 -29.69 -14.01
C HIS A 216 -20.78 -31.08 -13.97
N ASP A 217 -21.13 -31.59 -15.16
CA ASP A 217 -20.99 -33.02 -15.41
C ASP A 217 -19.48 -33.29 -15.56
N GLU A 218 -19.01 -34.27 -14.79
CA GLU A 218 -17.65 -34.78 -14.85
C GLU A 218 -17.38 -35.36 -16.24
N ASP A 219 -16.47 -34.76 -17.00
CA ASP A 219 -15.37 -35.44 -17.70
C ASP A 219 -14.66 -34.53 -18.71
N THR A 220 -13.32 -34.59 -18.70
CA THR A 220 -12.38 -34.12 -19.74
C THR A 220 -12.20 -32.60 -19.95
N TRP A 221 -11.31 -31.99 -19.17
CA TRP A 221 -10.69 -30.70 -19.52
C TRP A 221 -9.63 -30.88 -20.62
N VAL A 222 -9.78 -30.20 -21.76
CA VAL A 222 -8.77 -30.13 -22.83
C VAL A 222 -8.48 -28.65 -23.16
N PRO A 223 -7.24 -28.16 -23.01
CA PRO A 223 -6.90 -26.79 -23.35
C PRO A 223 -6.78 -26.60 -24.88
N LYS A 224 -7.32 -25.49 -25.39
CA LYS A 224 -7.19 -25.10 -26.82
C LYS A 224 -5.85 -24.36 -27.06
N PRO A 225 -5.19 -24.58 -28.22
CA PRO A 225 -3.90 -23.98 -28.52
C PRO A 225 -4.03 -22.47 -28.78
N ILE A 226 -3.18 -21.67 -28.12
CA ILE A 226 -3.01 -20.24 -28.39
C ILE A 226 -2.29 -20.10 -29.73
N GLY A 227 -2.97 -19.50 -30.70
CA GLY A 227 -2.43 -19.23 -32.03
C GLY A 227 -1.28 -18.23 -32.00
N MET A 228 -0.19 -18.61 -32.65
CA MET A 228 0.82 -17.68 -33.18
C MET A 228 0.23 -16.89 -34.35
N VAL A 229 0.45 -15.58 -34.36
CA VAL A 229 0.59 -14.77 -35.57
C VAL A 229 1.89 -14.00 -35.44
#